data_AF-A0A348N0S2-F1
#
_entry.id   AF-A0A348N0S2-F1
#
_cell.length_a   1.000
_cell.length_b   1.000
_cell.length_c   1.000
_cell.angle_alpha   90.00
_cell.angle_beta   90.00
_cell.angle_gamma   90.00
#
_symmetry.space_group_name_H-M   'P 1'
#
loop_
_entity.id
_entity.type
_entity.pdbx_description
1 polymer ?
#
loop_
_entity_poly.entity_id
_entity_poly.type
_entity_poly.pdbx_seq_one_letter_code
_entity_poly.pdbx_strand_id
1 'polypeptide(L)' 'GYCVPEGDTYAAVEHPKGEFGIYLVSECANKPYRLKIRAPGFAHLAAMDEMAKGHMLADVVAIIGTMDIVFGEIDR' A
#
# COMPACT_ATOMS: atom_id res chain seq x y z
N GLY A 1 27.42 4.06 0.99
CA GLY A 1 26.16 4.15 1.77
C GLY A 1 26.48 4.78 3.09
N TYR A 2 25.56 5.58 3.64
CA TYR A 2 25.67 6.16 4.98
C TYR A 2 24.93 5.28 5.99
N CYS A 3 25.34 5.30 7.26
CA CYS A 3 24.62 4.61 8.32
C CYS A 3 23.44 5.47 8.77
N VAL A 4 22.26 4.88 8.84
CA VAL A 4 21.05 5.54 9.37
C VAL A 4 21.03 5.29 10.87
N PRO A 5 20.69 6.28 11.73
CA PRO A 5 20.54 6.05 13.17
C PRO A 5 19.63 4.87 13.49
N GLU A 6 19.85 4.25 14.65
CA GLU A 6 18.94 3.24 15.17
C GLU A 6 17.56 3.83 15.43
N GLY A 7 16.52 3.09 15.02
CA GLY A 7 15.14 3.48 15.25
C GLY A 7 14.17 2.90 14.22
N ASP A 8 12.90 3.05 14.54
CA ASP A 8 11.77 2.77 13.68
C ASP A 8 11.04 4.07 13.31
N THR A 9 10.53 4.13 12.08
CA THR A 9 9.74 5.26 11.63
C THR A 9 8.67 4.83 10.64
N TYR A 10 7.55 5.53 10.66
CA TYR A 10 6.51 5.44 9.64
C TYR A 10 6.39 6.81 8.97
N ALA A 11 6.59 6.83 7.66
CA ALA A 11 6.38 8.01 6.85
C ALA A 11 5.33 7.71 5.78
N ALA A 12 4.37 8.60 5.61
CA ALA A 12 3.34 8.51 4.60
C ALA A 12 3.37 9.72 3.68
N VAL A 13 3.06 9.49 2.40
CA VAL A 13 2.90 10.51 1.38
C VAL A 13 1.54 10.33 0.71
N GLU A 14 0.93 11.44 0.32
CA GLU A 14 -0.28 11.43 -0.51
C GLU A 14 0.08 11.02 -1.94
N HIS A 15 -0.18 9.75 -2.27
CA HIS A 15 -0.07 9.23 -3.62
C HIS A 15 -1.40 9.51 -4.36
N PRO A 16 -1.44 9.57 -5.70
CA PRO A 16 -2.70 9.76 -6.45
C PRO A 16 -3.82 8.76 -6.11
N LYS A 17 -3.45 7.64 -5.48
CA LYS A 17 -4.36 6.56 -5.06
C LYS A 17 -4.69 6.58 -3.57
N GLY A 18 -4.22 7.57 -2.82
CA GLY A 18 -4.38 7.68 -1.37
C GLY A 18 -3.05 7.51 -0.61
N GLU A 19 -3.15 7.08 0.64
CA GLU A 19 -1.99 7.05 1.54
C GLU A 19 -0.98 5.96 1.15
N PHE A 20 0.22 6.37 0.74
CA PHE A 20 1.35 5.48 0.51
C PHE A 20 2.34 5.60 1.67
N GLY A 21 2.44 4.55 2.46
CA GLY A 21 3.24 4.51 3.69
C GLY A 21 4.46 3.61 3.58
N ILE A 22 5.56 4.01 4.22
CA ILE A 22 6.74 3.17 4.42
C ILE A 22 7.04 3.11 5.91
N TYR A 23 7.04 1.89 6.44
CA TYR A 23 7.56 1.59 7.78
C TYR A 23 8.98 1.04 7.65
N LEU A 24 9.94 1.74 8.24
CA LEU A 24 11.36 1.42 8.15
C LEU A 24 11.95 1.21 9.54
N VAL A 25 12.73 0.16 9.70
CA VAL A 25 13.50 -0.15 10.92
C VAL A 25 14.99 -0.19 10.57
N SER A 26 15.79 0.55 11.33
CA SER A 26 17.24 0.66 11.16
C SER A 26 17.98 0.22 12.42
N GLU A 27 19.05 -0.56 12.24
CA GLU A 27 19.95 -1.05 13.30
C GLU A 27 21.36 -0.44 13.14
N CYS A 28 21.47 0.86 12.85
CA CYS A 28 22.75 1.56 12.62
C CYS A 28 23.60 0.99 11.46
N ALA A 29 22.98 0.22 10.56
CA ALA A 29 23.62 -0.39 9.41
C ALA A 29 23.48 0.47 8.13
N ASN A 30 24.21 0.08 7.08
CA ASN A 30 24.11 0.70 5.76
C ASN A 30 22.89 0.22 4.93
N LYS A 31 22.13 -0.73 5.46
CA LYS A 31 20.91 -1.31 4.87
C LYS A 31 19.81 -1.32 5.93
N PRO A 32 18.55 -1.07 5.54
CA PRO A 32 17.44 -1.18 6.47
C PRO A 32 17.33 -2.61 6.97
N TYR A 33 17.09 -2.76 8.28
CA TYR A 33 16.82 -4.06 8.89
C TYR A 33 15.47 -4.61 8.41
N ARG A 34 14.45 -3.74 8.40
CA ARG A 34 13.12 -4.05 7.88
C ARG A 34 12.57 -2.87 7.11
N LEU A 35 11.92 -3.16 5.98
CA LEU A 35 11.16 -2.20 5.21
C LEU A 35 9.80 -2.83 4.89
N LYS A 36 8.72 -2.24 5.39
CA LYS A 36 7.35 -2.62 5.02
C LYS A 36 6.70 -1.47 4.27
N ILE A 37 6.13 -1.80 3.11
CA ILE A 37 5.38 -0.87 2.29
C ILE A 37 3.90 -1.06 2.63
N ARG A 38 3.19 0.05 2.84
CA ARG A 38 1.74 0.11 2.93
C ARG A 38 1.23 0.74 1.63
N ALA A 39 0.81 -0.11 0.70
CA ALA A 39 0.20 0.33 -0.54
C ALA A 39 -1.29 0.68 -0.31
N PRO A 40 -1.79 1.80 -0.87
CA PRO A 40 -3.19 2.18 -0.76
C PRO A 40 -4.11 1.16 -1.44
N GLY A 41 -3.66 0.59 -2.57
CA GLY A 41 -4.40 -0.43 -3.32
C GLY A 41 -4.73 -1.70 -2.52
N PHE A 42 -3.92 -2.06 -1.51
CA PHE A 42 -4.19 -3.22 -0.67
C PHE A 42 -5.44 -3.02 0.19
N ALA A 43 -5.61 -1.82 0.76
CA ALA A 43 -6.80 -1.47 1.53
C ALA A 43 -8.03 -1.32 0.63
N HIS A 44 -7.87 -0.75 -0.57
CA HIS A 44 -8.95 -0.63 -1.55
C HIS A 44 -9.48 -2.01 -2.00
N LEU A 45 -8.57 -2.95 -2.28
CA LEU A 45 -8.94 -4.31 -2.66
C LEU A 45 -9.69 -5.04 -1.54
N ALA A 46 -9.32 -4.82 -0.28
CA ALA A 46 -10.04 -5.39 0.86
C ALA A 46 -11.49 -4.87 0.98
N ALA A 47 -11.76 -3.63 0.57
CA ALA A 47 -13.11 -3.04 0.57
C ALA A 47 -13.96 -3.49 -0.63
N MET A 48 -13.36 -4.14 -1.64
CA MET A 48 -14.05 -4.52 -2.88
C MET A 48 -15.24 -5.45 -2.65
N ASP A 49 -15.14 -6.40 -1.72
CA ASP A 49 -16.25 -7.33 -1.41
C ASP A 49 -17.49 -6.57 -0.94
N GLU A 50 -17.31 -5.59 -0.07
CA GLU A 50 -18.43 -4.77 0.42
C GLU A 50 -19.01 -3.89 -0.69
N MET A 51 -18.17 -3.34 -1.55
CA MET A 51 -18.60 -2.51 -2.68
C MET A 51 -19.29 -3.30 -3.80
N ALA A 52 -18.98 -4.59 -3.96
CA ALA A 52 -19.58 -5.44 -4.98
C ALA A 52 -20.88 -6.13 -4.53
N LYS A 53 -21.21 -6.10 -3.23
CA LYS A 53 -22.45 -6.72 -2.72
C LYS A 53 -23.69 -6.06 -3.32
N GLY A 54 -24.58 -6.89 -3.86
CA GLY A 54 -25.84 -6.44 -4.47
C GLY A 54 -25.71 -5.93 -5.91
N HIS A 55 -24.50 -5.93 -6.49
CA HIS A 55 -24.24 -5.55 -7.86
C HIS A 55 -24.14 -6.77 -8.80
N MET A 56 -24.23 -6.54 -10.11
CA MET A 56 -24.06 -7.58 -11.10
C MET A 56 -22.58 -7.83 -11.38
N LEU A 57 -22.24 -9.00 -11.91
CA LEU A 57 -20.87 -9.32 -12.33
C LEU A 57 -20.31 -8.29 -13.33
N ALA A 58 -21.16 -7.72 -14.17
CA ALA A 58 -20.78 -6.66 -15.11
C ALA A 58 -20.29 -5.38 -14.41
N ASP A 59 -20.84 -5.07 -13.23
CA ASP A 59 -20.49 -3.86 -12.47
C ASP A 59 -19.15 -4.00 -11.75
N VAL A 60 -18.68 -5.24 -11.51
CA VAL A 60 -17.40 -5.53 -10.86
C VAL A 60 -16.23 -4.91 -11.63
N VAL A 61 -16.28 -4.90 -12.97
CA VAL A 61 -15.24 -4.28 -13.80
C VAL A 61 -15.20 -2.76 -13.61
N ALA A 62 -16.37 -2.12 -13.49
CA ALA A 62 -16.47 -0.69 -13.23
C ALA A 62 -15.98 -0.34 -11.82
N ILE A 63 -16.30 -1.17 -10.83
CA ILE A 63 -15.85 -1.03 -9.43
C ILE A 63 -14.31 -1.13 -9.35
N ILE A 64 -13.71 -2.13 -9.99
CA ILE A 64 -12.24 -2.28 -10.06
C ILE A 64 -11.59 -1.08 -10.76
N GLY A 65 -12.16 -0.64 -11.88
CA GLY A 65 -11.62 0.50 -12.65
C GLY A 65 -11.67 1.82 -11.88
N THR A 66 -12.70 2.02 -11.07
CA THR A 66 -12.87 3.25 -10.26
C THR A 66 -11.84 3.35 -9.14
N MET A 67 -11.37 2.21 -8.61
CA MET A 67 -10.36 2.16 -7.54
C MET A 67 -8.91 2.28 -8.03
N ASP A 68 -8.67 2.27 -9.35
CA ASP A 68 -7.34 2.31 -9.98
C ASP A 68 -6.35 1.30 -9.38
N ILE A 69 -6.76 0.03 -9.35
CA ILE A 69 -5.98 -1.05 -8.75
C ILE A 69 -4.80 -1.45 -9.65
N VAL A 70 -3.57 -1.33 -9.12
CA VAL A 70 -2.37 -1.90 -9.75
C VAL A 70 -1.84 -3.03 -8.87
N PHE A 71 -1.82 -4.25 -9.40
CA PHE A 71 -1.43 -5.42 -8.60
C PHE A 71 0.05 -5.41 -8.17
N GLY A 72 0.93 -4.68 -8.88
CA GLY A 72 2.36 -4.62 -8.55
C GLY A 72 2.69 -3.91 -7.22
N GLU A 73 1.81 -3.04 -6.72
CA GLU A 73 1.96 -2.42 -5.39
C GLU A 73 1.29 -3.25 -4.28
N ILE A 74 0.27 -4.05 -4.62
CA ILE A 74 -0.52 -4.84 -3.65
C ILE A 74 0.23 -6.08 -3.17
N ASP A 75 1.08 -6.66 -4.02
CA ASP A 75 1.78 -7.92 -3.74
C ASP A 75 3.00 -7.77 -2.77
N ARG A 76 3.15 -6.64 -2.06
CA ARG A 76 4.33 -6.32 -1.20
C ARG A 76 4.06 -6.21 0.31
#